data_AF-A0A0M9WG95-F1
#
_entry.id   AF-A0A0M9WG95-F1
#
_cell.length_a   1.000
_cell.length_b   1.000
_cell.length_c   1.000
_cell.angle_alpha   90.00
_cell.angle_beta   90.00
_cell.angle_gamma   90.00
#
_symmetry.space_group_name_H-M   'P 1'
#
loop_
_entity.id
_entity.type
_entity.pdbx_description
1 polymer ?
#
loop_
_entity_poly.entity_id
_entity_poly.type
_entity_poly.pdbx_seq_one_letter_code
_entity_poly.pdbx_strand_id
1 'polypeptide(L)'
;MLEVGTYNALLTASQYYDPAHNNFNDSHKSFKRMMPTFAWEVLEVYSGPPVVAFRWRHWGEMKNDYVGYNSSSEKVKIQAHGGPIDIEGIIVAKVNDKLQVQSLDVWYDPMAMFRQISKEDQISSEGSSSGCPFVQG
;
A
#
# COMPACT_ATOMS: atom_id res chain seq x y z
N MET A 1 -10.48 7.30 13.97
CA MET A 1 -9.63 7.13 12.78
C MET A 1 -8.30 7.80 13.10
N LEU A 2 -7.16 7.22 12.73
CA LEU A 2 -5.85 7.84 12.99
C LEU A 2 -5.81 9.22 12.32
N GLU A 3 -5.31 10.24 13.03
CA GLU A 3 -5.26 11.63 12.52
C GLU A 3 -4.47 11.72 11.21
N VAL A 4 -3.42 10.91 11.06
CA VAL A 4 -2.57 10.85 9.86
C VAL A 4 -3.21 10.05 8.71
N GLY A 5 -4.21 9.20 8.98
CA GLY A 5 -4.79 8.27 8.01
C GLY A 5 -4.07 6.91 7.94
N THR A 6 -4.82 5.82 7.70
CA THR A 6 -4.29 4.44 7.81
C THR A 6 -3.15 4.15 6.82
N TYR A 7 -3.23 4.62 5.57
CA TYR A 7 -2.15 4.42 4.59
C TYR A 7 -0.88 5.19 4.98
N ASN A 8 -1.03 6.44 5.43
CA ASN A 8 0.09 7.28 5.86
C ASN A 8 0.73 6.80 7.17
N ALA A 9 -0.01 6.07 8.00
CA ALA A 9 0.52 5.46 9.22
C ALA A 9 1.37 4.21 8.95
N LEU A 10 1.19 3.56 7.80
CA LEU A 10 1.79 2.26 7.52
C LEU A 10 2.83 2.32 6.38
N LEU A 11 2.60 3.15 5.35
CA LEU A 11 3.53 3.31 4.22
C LEU A 11 4.58 4.37 4.51
N THR A 12 5.83 4.08 4.14
CA THR A 12 6.95 5.02 4.22
C THR A 12 7.17 5.72 2.88
N ALA A 13 7.87 6.86 2.90
CA ALA A 13 8.28 7.55 1.69
C ALA A 13 9.12 6.63 0.77
N SER A 14 8.83 6.69 -0.54
CA SER A 14 9.45 5.86 -1.57
C SER A 14 9.34 6.55 -2.94
N GLN A 15 9.91 5.91 -3.97
CA GLN A 15 9.78 6.35 -5.36
C GLN A 15 8.35 6.30 -5.92
N TYR A 16 7.42 5.66 -5.20
CA TYR A 16 6.02 5.52 -5.62
C TYR A 16 5.06 6.39 -4.81
N TYR A 17 5.38 6.63 -3.54
CA TYR A 17 4.47 7.22 -2.58
C TYR A 17 5.21 7.95 -1.47
N ASP A 18 4.71 9.12 -1.09
CA ASP A 18 5.16 9.84 0.11
C ASP A 18 3.94 10.29 0.95
N PRO A 19 3.84 9.86 2.22
CA PRO A 19 2.80 10.34 3.14
C PRO A 19 2.74 11.86 3.29
N ALA A 20 3.87 12.57 3.14
CA ALA A 20 3.93 14.03 3.22
C ALA A 20 3.30 14.73 2.01
N HIS A 21 3.30 14.07 0.84
CA HIS A 21 2.76 14.61 -0.41
C HIS A 21 1.38 14.04 -0.77
N ASN A 22 0.84 13.11 0.02
CA ASN A 22 -0.48 12.50 -0.21
C ASN A 22 -1.37 12.66 1.04
N ASN A 23 -2.36 13.55 0.96
CA ASN A 23 -3.32 13.69 2.05
C ASN A 23 -4.23 12.45 2.16
N PHE A 24 -4.94 12.33 3.29
CA PHE A 24 -5.80 11.18 3.59
C PHE A 24 -6.85 10.89 2.51
N ASN A 25 -7.52 11.92 2.00
CA ASN A 25 -8.58 11.75 1.01
C ASN A 25 -8.03 11.29 -0.33
N ASP A 26 -6.87 11.80 -0.74
CA ASP A 26 -6.26 11.48 -2.03
C ASP A 26 -5.65 10.08 -2.03
N SER A 27 -4.95 9.70 -0.97
CA SER A 27 -4.42 8.34 -0.80
C SER A 27 -5.55 7.31 -0.74
N HIS A 28 -6.59 7.57 0.06
CA HIS A 28 -7.75 6.69 0.14
C HIS A 28 -8.44 6.53 -1.22
N LYS A 29 -8.65 7.62 -1.96
CA LYS A 29 -9.23 7.58 -3.32
C LYS A 29 -8.33 6.86 -4.31
N SER A 30 -7.01 6.97 -4.19
CA SER A 30 -6.06 6.29 -5.08
C SER A 30 -6.15 4.78 -4.89
N PHE A 31 -5.90 4.29 -3.67
CA PHE A 31 -5.91 2.85 -3.39
C PHE A 31 -7.28 2.21 -3.59
N LYS A 32 -8.36 2.87 -3.17
CA LYS A 32 -9.72 2.36 -3.37
C LYS A 32 -10.12 2.27 -4.85
N ARG A 33 -9.65 3.19 -5.70
CA ARG A 33 -9.89 3.10 -7.14
C ARG A 33 -9.03 2.02 -7.77
N MET A 34 -7.75 1.96 -7.43
CA MET A 34 -6.82 0.94 -7.92
C MET A 34 -7.32 -0.47 -7.60
N MET A 35 -7.75 -0.71 -6.36
CA MET A 35 -8.26 -1.98 -5.85
C MET A 35 -9.64 -1.80 -5.21
N PRO A 36 -10.73 -1.84 -6.00
CA PRO A 36 -12.10 -1.70 -5.47
C PRO A 36 -12.47 -2.78 -4.44
N THR A 37 -11.85 -3.95 -4.56
CA THR A 37 -11.94 -5.05 -3.61
C THR A 37 -10.55 -5.30 -3.05
N PHE A 38 -10.31 -4.81 -1.84
CA PHE A 38 -9.08 -5.02 -1.10
C PHE A 38 -9.42 -5.51 0.31
N ALA A 39 -9.52 -6.83 0.43
CA ALA A 39 -9.94 -7.51 1.65
C ALA A 39 -8.80 -7.52 2.68
N TRP A 40 -9.18 -7.67 3.95
CA TRP A 40 -8.25 -7.93 5.05
C TRP A 40 -8.73 -9.15 5.80
N GLU A 41 -7.83 -10.05 6.15
CA GLU A 41 -8.16 -11.18 7.00
C GLU A 41 -7.01 -11.59 7.92
N VAL A 42 -7.39 -12.23 9.02
CA VAL A 42 -6.47 -12.94 9.92
C VAL A 42 -6.25 -14.34 9.36
N LEU A 43 -5.00 -14.70 9.15
CA LEU A 43 -4.63 -16.03 8.64
C LEU A 43 -4.41 -17.02 9.79
N GLU A 44 -3.83 -16.56 10.89
CA GLU A 44 -3.47 -17.43 12.01
C GLU A 44 -3.30 -16.61 13.29
N VAL A 45 -3.76 -17.14 14.42
CA VAL A 45 -3.60 -16.52 15.75
C VAL A 45 -2.58 -17.32 16.55
N TYR A 46 -1.52 -16.65 17.00
CA TYR A 46 -0.40 -17.23 17.74
C TYR A 46 -0.55 -17.12 19.27
N SER A 47 -1.26 -16.11 19.77
CA SER A 47 -1.47 -15.92 21.20
C SER A 47 -2.80 -15.22 21.53
N GLY A 48 -3.32 -15.47 22.73
CA GLY A 48 -4.53 -14.83 23.27
C GLY A 48 -4.23 -13.63 24.20
N PRO A 49 -5.27 -12.99 24.77
CA PRO A 49 -5.11 -11.85 25.67
C PRO A 49 -4.20 -12.13 26.88
N PRO A 50 -3.50 -11.13 27.44
CA PRO A 50 -3.59 -9.70 27.11
C PRO A 50 -2.70 -9.26 25.93
N VAL A 51 -1.89 -10.17 25.37
CA VAL A 51 -1.00 -9.89 24.24
C VAL A 51 -1.35 -10.84 23.09
N VAL A 52 -2.18 -10.35 22.17
CA VAL A 52 -2.67 -11.12 21.02
C VAL A 52 -1.72 -10.93 19.85
N ALA A 53 -1.06 -11.99 19.41
CA ALA A 53 -0.21 -12.00 18.22
C ALA A 53 -0.89 -12.81 17.11
N PHE A 54 -0.91 -12.28 15.88
CA PHE A 54 -1.53 -12.97 14.75
C PHE A 54 -0.90 -12.55 13.42
N ARG A 55 -0.93 -13.46 12.44
CA ARG A 55 -0.59 -13.20 11.04
C ARG A 55 -1.83 -12.75 10.28
N TRP A 56 -1.66 -11.78 9.40
CA TRP A 56 -2.74 -11.23 8.58
C TRP A 56 -2.31 -11.11 7.13
N ARG A 57 -3.29 -10.94 6.24
CA ARG A 57 -3.04 -10.47 4.88
C ARG A 57 -4.07 -9.44 4.41
N HIS A 58 -3.62 -8.60 3.49
CA HIS A 58 -4.44 -7.73 2.67
C HIS A 58 -4.32 -8.19 1.22
N TRP A 59 -5.44 -8.44 0.55
CA TRP A 59 -5.40 -8.98 -0.80
C TRP A 59 -6.51 -8.45 -1.69
N GLY A 60 -6.27 -8.45 -3.00
CA GLY A 60 -7.21 -7.95 -4.00
C GLY A 60 -6.67 -8.05 -5.42
N GLU A 61 -7.35 -7.39 -6.35
CA GLU A 61 -6.96 -7.31 -7.76
C GLU A 61 -6.67 -5.85 -8.14
N MET A 62 -5.59 -5.62 -8.90
CA MET A 62 -5.26 -4.30 -9.45
C MET A 62 -6.15 -3.98 -10.66
N LYS A 63 -7.40 -3.57 -10.42
CA LYS A 63 -8.40 -3.33 -11.47
C LYS A 63 -8.17 -2.05 -12.26
N ASN A 64 -7.60 -1.02 -11.63
CA ASN A 64 -7.40 0.29 -12.26
C ASN A 64 -5.98 0.81 -12.01
N ASP A 65 -5.59 1.83 -12.78
CA ASP A 65 -4.29 2.47 -12.68
C ASP A 65 -4.05 3.03 -11.26
N TYR A 66 -2.81 2.89 -10.79
CA TYR A 66 -2.35 3.61 -9.61
C TYR A 66 -1.99 5.05 -9.99
N VAL A 67 -2.36 6.01 -9.13
CA VAL A 67 -1.92 7.41 -9.23
C VAL A 67 -1.57 7.93 -7.85
N GLY A 68 -0.33 8.38 -7.65
CA GLY A 68 0.14 8.93 -6.38
C GLY A 68 1.25 9.96 -6.58
N TYR A 69 1.74 10.53 -5.48
CA TYR A 69 2.92 11.40 -5.49
C TYR A 69 4.08 10.77 -4.73
N ASN A 70 5.28 10.81 -5.29
CA ASN A 70 6.48 10.25 -4.68
C ASN A 70 7.20 11.27 -3.75
N SER A 71 8.36 10.87 -3.23
CA SER A 71 9.20 11.71 -2.38
C SER A 71 9.76 12.96 -3.06
N SER A 72 9.81 12.97 -4.39
CA SER A 72 10.22 14.13 -5.19
C SER A 72 9.04 15.06 -5.53
N SER A 73 7.85 14.83 -4.95
CA SER A 73 6.60 15.49 -5.33
C SER A 73 6.18 15.27 -6.79
N GLU A 74 6.72 14.25 -7.46
CA GLU A 74 6.36 13.90 -8.82
C GLU A 74 5.13 13.01 -8.83
N LYS A 75 4.25 13.24 -9.79
CA LYS A 75 3.09 12.40 -10.02
C LYS A 75 3.52 11.08 -10.66
N VAL A 76 3.30 10.00 -9.94
CA VAL A 76 3.56 8.63 -10.37
C VAL A 76 2.25 8.01 -10.87
N LYS A 77 2.29 7.45 -12.08
CA LYS A 77 1.20 6.65 -12.63
C LYS A 77 1.73 5.27 -13.00
N ILE A 78 1.00 4.22 -12.58
CA ILE A 78 1.32 2.83 -12.93
C ILE A 78 0.09 2.20 -13.55
N GLN A 79 0.26 1.63 -14.75
CA GLN A 79 -0.84 1.01 -15.48
C GLN A 79 -1.33 -0.26 -14.78
N ALA A 80 -2.65 -0.44 -14.72
CA ALA A 80 -3.26 -1.64 -14.17
C ALA A 80 -2.80 -2.90 -14.93
N HIS A 81 -2.32 -3.91 -14.19
CA HIS A 81 -2.00 -5.21 -14.77
C HIS A 81 -3.11 -6.27 -14.55
N GLY A 82 -4.19 -5.93 -13.83
CA GLY A 82 -5.34 -6.82 -13.60
C GLY A 82 -5.05 -8.06 -12.73
N GLY A 83 -3.83 -8.19 -12.22
CA GLY A 83 -3.38 -9.35 -11.45
C GLY A 83 -3.64 -9.22 -9.95
N PRO A 84 -3.39 -10.30 -9.19
CA PRO A 84 -3.55 -10.29 -7.75
C PRO A 84 -2.48 -9.43 -7.08
N ILE A 85 -2.87 -8.80 -5.98
CA ILE A 85 -1.98 -8.20 -4.99
C ILE A 85 -2.28 -8.92 -3.67
N ASP A 86 -1.24 -9.43 -3.01
CA ASP A 86 -1.34 -10.07 -1.71
C ASP A 86 -0.15 -9.62 -0.84
N ILE A 87 -0.43 -8.92 0.25
CA ILE A 87 0.56 -8.48 1.22
C ILE A 87 0.25 -9.08 2.58
N GLU A 88 1.29 -9.55 3.26
CA GLU A 88 1.17 -10.18 4.56
C GLU A 88 1.98 -9.45 5.62
N GLY A 89 1.61 -9.67 6.88
CA GLY A 89 2.35 -9.17 8.01
C GLY A 89 1.94 -9.83 9.32
N ILE A 90 2.51 -9.33 10.40
CA ILE A 90 2.22 -9.75 11.78
C ILE A 90 1.78 -8.51 12.57
N ILE A 91 0.83 -8.71 13.47
CA ILE A 91 0.44 -7.72 14.47
C ILE A 91 0.60 -8.33 15.86
N VAL A 92 1.14 -7.53 16.78
CA VAL A 92 1.07 -7.79 18.23
C VAL A 92 0.21 -6.70 18.85
N ALA A 93 -0.94 -7.09 19.39
CA ALA A 93 -1.90 -6.20 20.02
C ALA A 93 -1.91 -6.41 21.53
N LYS A 94 -1.69 -5.33 22.29
CA LYS A 94 -1.96 -5.33 23.74
C LYS A 94 -3.42 -4.92 23.95
N VAL A 95 -4.16 -5.70 24.73
CA VAL A 95 -5.57 -5.45 25.02
C VAL A 95 -5.83 -5.41 26.52
N ASN A 96 -6.83 -4.64 26.94
CA ASN A 96 -7.31 -4.65 28.32
C ASN A 96 -8.30 -5.81 28.56
N ASP A 97 -8.79 -5.93 29.80
CA ASP A 97 -9.75 -6.98 30.21
C ASP A 97 -11.10 -6.94 29.47
N LYS A 98 -11.40 -5.83 28.78
CA LYS A 98 -12.58 -5.66 27.92
C LYS A 98 -12.27 -5.95 26.45
N LEU A 99 -11.10 -6.52 26.14
CA LEU A 99 -10.59 -6.79 24.80
C LEU A 99 -10.45 -5.55 23.91
N GLN A 100 -10.29 -4.37 24.51
CA GLN A 100 -10.04 -3.14 23.78
C GLN A 100 -8.54 -2.98 23.54
N VAL A 101 -8.16 -2.64 22.32
CA VAL A 101 -6.76 -2.41 21.93
C VAL A 101 -6.19 -1.19 22.66
N GLN A 102 -5.07 -1.38 23.33
CA GLN A 102 -4.29 -0.33 24.00
C GLN A 102 -3.08 0.09 23.17
N SER A 103 -2.43 -0.87 22.50
CA SER A 103 -1.32 -0.60 21.57
C SER A 103 -1.27 -1.67 20.48
N LEU A 104 -0.72 -1.29 19.32
CA LEU A 104 -0.46 -2.19 18.20
C LEU A 104 0.99 -2.01 17.75
N ASP A 105 1.70 -3.11 17.62
CA ASP A 105 2.94 -3.18 16.89
C ASP A 105 2.66 -3.95 15.58
N VAL A 106 3.02 -3.35 14.44
CA VAL A 106 2.71 -3.86 13.11
C VAL A 106 4.02 -4.08 12.35
N TRP A 107 4.24 -5.30 11.86
CA TRP A 107 5.40 -5.65 11.05
C TRP A 107 4.96 -6.20 9.71
N TYR A 108 5.42 -5.58 8.64
CA TYR A 108 5.22 -6.03 7.27
C TYR A 108 6.24 -5.34 6.36
N ASP A 109 6.31 -5.77 5.10
CA ASP A 109 7.11 -5.08 4.10
C ASP A 109 6.28 -3.97 3.43
N PRO A 110 6.54 -2.67 3.71
CA PRO A 110 5.78 -1.57 3.14
C PRO A 110 5.94 -1.44 1.62
N MET A 111 6.96 -2.09 1.06
CA MET A 111 7.22 -2.11 -0.38
C MET A 111 6.58 -3.29 -1.10
N ALA A 112 6.05 -4.29 -0.38
CA ALA A 112 5.52 -5.52 -0.98
C ALA A 112 4.43 -5.25 -2.03
N MET A 113 3.48 -4.36 -1.74
CA MET A 113 2.44 -3.97 -2.69
C MET A 113 3.03 -3.26 -3.92
N PHE A 114 3.95 -2.31 -3.70
CA PHE A 114 4.55 -1.54 -4.79
C PHE A 114 5.35 -2.41 -5.76
N ARG A 115 6.07 -3.42 -5.27
CA ARG A 115 6.76 -4.40 -6.12
C ARG A 115 5.80 -5.29 -6.91
N GLN A 116 4.59 -5.50 -6.43
CA GLN A 116 3.56 -6.25 -7.16
C GLN A 116 2.92 -5.42 -8.27
N ILE A 117 2.68 -4.13 -8.04
CA ILE A 117 2.06 -3.25 -9.05
C ILE A 117 3.07 -2.72 -10.07
N SER A 118 4.34 -2.52 -9.69
CA SER A 118 5.39 -2.07 -10.60
C SER A 118 6.14 -3.26 -11.18
N LYS A 119 5.76 -3.67 -12.40
CA LYS A 119 6.70 -4.37 -13.27
C LYS A 119 7.75 -3.36 -13.72
N GLU A 120 9.02 -3.75 -13.76
CA GLU A 120 10.19 -2.86 -13.93
C GLU A 120 10.09 -1.90 -15.14
N ASP A 121 9.27 -2.20 -16.15
CA ASP A 121 9.15 -1.42 -17.40
C ASP A 121 8.07 -0.31 -17.43
N GLN A 122 7.36 -0.01 -16.34
CA GLN A 122 6.12 0.80 -16.40
C GLN A 122 6.07 2.05 -15.50
N ILE A 123 7.19 2.51 -14.96
CA ILE A 123 7.22 3.78 -14.20
C ILE A 123 7.39 4.95 -15.16
N SER A 124 6.28 5.56 -15.59
CA SER A 124 6.32 6.84 -16.30
C SER A 124 6.24 7.98 -15.27
N SER A 125 7.32 8.74 -15.11
CA SER A 125 7.25 10.08 -14.51
C SER A 125 6.73 11.05 -15.57
N GLU A 126 5.69 11.83 -15.26
CA GLU A 126 5.26 12.95 -16.11
C GLU A 126 6.40 14.00 -16.10
N GLY A 127 7.31 13.87 -17.07
CA GLY A 127 8.55 14.67 -17.19
C GLY A 127 9.65 14.03 -18.05
N SER A 128 9.59 12.70 -18.29
CA SER A 128 10.49 12.04 -19.25
C SER A 128 9.80 11.81 -20.59
N SER A 129 10.16 12.60 -21.59
CA SER A 129 9.85 12.32 -22.99
C SER A 129 10.76 11.19 -23.49
N SER A 130 10.38 9.94 -23.22
CA SER A 130 11.00 8.78 -23.86
C SER A 130 10.51 8.64 -25.31
N GLY A 131 10.99 9.54 -26.17
CA GLY A 131 10.89 9.34 -27.62
C GLY A 131 11.76 8.15 -28.02
N CYS A 132 11.14 7.08 -28.52
CA CYS A 132 11.86 5.96 -29.15
C CYS A 132 12.70 6.48 -30.34
N PRO A 133 14.04 6.33 -30.33
CA PRO A 133 14.91 6.92 -31.36
C PRO A 133 15.04 6.07 -32.65
N PHE A 134 14.26 5.01 -32.82
CA PHE A 134 14.38 4.12 -33.98
C PHE A 134 13.03 3.79 -34.61
N VAL A 135 12.50 4.73 -35.40
CA VAL A 135 11.76 4.41 -36.64
C VAL A 135 12.14 5.46 -37.69
N GLN A 136 13.25 5.23 -38.38
CA GLN A 136 13.45 5.71 -39.74
C GLN A 136 13.83 4.50 -40.58
N GLY A 137 12.85 4.03 -41.36
CA GLY A 137 12.94 2.98 -42.36
C GLY A 137 11.75 3.14 -43.29
#